data_AF-A0A8S3QYJ4-F1
#
_entry.id   AF-A0A8S3QYJ4-F1
#
_cell.length_a   1.000
_cell.length_b   1.000
_cell.length_c   1.000
_cell.angle_alpha   90.00
_cell.angle_beta   90.00
_cell.angle_gamma   90.00
#
_symmetry.space_group_name_H-M   'P 1'
#
loop_
_entity.id
_entity.type
_entity.pdbx_description
1 polymer ?
#
loop_
_entity_poly.entity_id
_entity_poly.type
_entity_poly.pdbx_seq_one_letter_code
_entity_poly.pdbx_strand_id
1 'polypeptide(L)'
;MNDSWTDPDQGIDIPPPLKLDKTESYVFFDLETTGLGRKSDITQIAALTNGKQFQRYVIPRVEINIEARFIDTLKVAKKYVSNSDIPNFKQETLVKHYLGETYLAHNAIEDVKSLHSLYEMKLAHHIKSDDLYAFVYHKCLDSYSDILKSKAVSRLICVRLAKEGISLKHLKLAASRDSNGIKFVFEDHKVPQKSVKAFSEYLKDEE
;
A
#
# COMPACT_ATOMS: atom_id res chain seq x y z
N MET A 1 -2.13 33.38 39.59
CA MET A 1 -1.31 32.17 39.78
C MET A 1 -0.38 32.11 38.60
N ASN A 2 0.92 32.31 38.84
CA ASN A 2 1.95 32.27 37.80
C ASN A 2 2.26 30.80 37.51
N ASP A 3 1.77 30.28 36.39
CA ASP A 3 2.24 29.00 35.86
C ASP A 3 3.57 29.26 35.15
N SER A 4 4.66 29.18 35.91
CA SER A 4 6.02 29.15 35.35
C SER A 4 6.19 27.85 34.58
N TRP A 5 6.14 27.93 33.26
CA TRP A 5 6.58 26.85 32.38
C TRP A 5 8.08 26.63 32.64
N THR A 6 8.43 25.59 33.38
CA THR A 6 9.81 25.15 33.52
C THR A 6 10.18 24.33 32.30
N ASP A 7 11.14 24.81 31.54
CA ASP A 7 11.73 24.12 30.39
C ASP A 7 12.19 22.70 30.83
N PRO A 8 11.67 21.62 30.22
CA PRO A 8 12.05 20.25 30.55
C PRO A 8 13.52 19.94 30.24
N ASP A 9 14.20 20.79 29.47
CA ASP A 9 15.63 20.67 29.18
C ASP A 9 16.52 21.36 30.22
N GLN A 10 15.94 22.01 31.25
CA GLN A 10 16.70 22.55 32.39
C GLN A 10 17.30 21.41 33.21
N GLY A 11 18.59 21.14 32.99
CA GLY A 11 19.37 20.15 33.75
C GLY A 11 19.55 18.81 33.04
N ILE A 12 19.27 18.71 31.73
CA ILE A 12 19.70 17.56 30.95
C ILE A 12 21.20 17.74 30.65
N ASP A 13 22.03 17.02 31.40
CA ASP A 13 23.46 16.89 31.06
C ASP A 13 23.59 16.40 29.61
N ILE A 14 24.55 16.98 28.90
CA ILE A 14 24.90 16.54 27.54
C ILE A 14 25.25 15.05 27.65
N PRO A 15 24.50 14.13 27.00
CA PRO A 15 24.79 12.72 27.11
C PRO A 15 26.21 12.46 26.58
N PRO A 16 26.95 11.51 27.20
CA PRO A 16 28.27 11.16 26.72
C PRO A 16 28.19 10.67 25.27
N PRO A 17 29.27 10.81 24.48
CA PRO A 17 29.29 10.33 23.10
C PRO A 17 28.86 8.87 23.02
N LEU A 18 27.94 8.58 22.11
CA LEU A 18 27.51 7.21 21.83
C LEU A 18 28.75 6.36 21.50
N LYS A 19 28.96 5.29 22.27
CA LYS A 19 30.01 4.31 21.98
C LYS A 19 29.39 3.20 21.14
N LEU A 20 30.07 2.82 20.05
CA LEU A 20 29.64 1.71 19.22
C LEU A 20 29.76 0.39 20.01
N ASP A 21 28.65 -0.10 20.54
CA ASP A 21 28.58 -1.44 21.14
C ASP A 21 28.17 -2.46 20.08
N LYS A 22 29.07 -3.42 19.81
CA LYS A 22 28.83 -4.49 18.82
C LYS A 22 27.86 -5.57 19.33
N THR A 23 27.47 -5.51 20.59
CA THR A 23 26.49 -6.42 21.21
C THR A 23 25.05 -5.90 21.11
N GLU A 24 24.85 -4.63 20.75
CA GLU A 24 23.54 -4.05 20.55
C GLU A 24 22.88 -4.52 19.24
N SER A 25 21.55 -4.55 19.25
CA SER A 25 20.76 -4.93 18.08
C SER A 25 20.56 -3.72 17.15
N TYR A 26 21.02 -3.85 15.90
CA TYR A 26 20.87 -2.82 14.90
C TYR A 26 19.50 -2.92 14.20
N VAL A 27 18.88 -1.78 13.94
CA VAL A 27 17.69 -1.67 13.11
C VAL A 27 18.08 -1.02 11.80
N PHE A 28 17.92 -1.76 10.71
CA PHE A 28 18.07 -1.24 9.36
C PHE A 28 16.70 -0.74 8.92
N PHE A 29 16.62 0.47 8.37
CA PHE A 29 15.36 1.01 7.90
C PHE A 29 15.54 1.76 6.58
N ASP A 30 14.46 1.85 5.83
CA ASP A 30 14.37 2.60 4.59
C ASP A 30 13.04 3.34 4.50
N LEU A 31 13.02 4.47 3.78
CA LEU A 31 11.86 5.35 3.64
C LEU A 31 11.56 5.59 2.17
N GLU A 32 10.30 5.38 1.80
CA GLU A 32 9.75 5.92 0.55
C GLU A 32 9.14 7.29 0.83
N THR A 33 9.38 8.24 -0.06
CA THR A 33 8.94 9.63 0.11
C THR A 33 8.27 10.18 -1.14
N THR A 34 7.49 11.26 -1.00
CA THR A 34 6.90 11.97 -2.15
C THR A 34 7.93 12.75 -2.98
N GLY A 35 9.20 12.82 -2.56
CA GLY A 35 10.28 13.48 -3.30
C GLY A 35 11.54 13.70 -2.47
N LEU A 36 12.57 14.35 -3.04
CA LEU A 36 13.90 14.49 -2.41
C LEU A 36 14.05 15.65 -1.40
N GLY A 37 13.02 16.48 -1.21
CA GLY A 37 13.08 17.67 -0.36
C GLY A 37 12.88 17.37 1.13
N ARG A 38 13.41 18.23 2.02
CA ARG A 38 13.15 18.14 3.47
C ARG A 38 11.68 18.37 3.86
N LYS A 39 10.85 18.82 2.91
CA LYS A 39 9.40 18.99 3.05
C LYS A 39 8.60 17.84 2.43
N SER A 40 9.24 16.83 1.84
CA SER A 40 8.54 15.66 1.33
C SER A 40 7.89 14.88 2.46
N ASP A 41 6.86 14.13 2.10
CA ASP A 41 6.16 13.26 3.02
C ASP A 41 6.67 11.84 2.87
N ILE A 42 6.75 11.11 3.99
CA ILE A 42 6.98 9.67 3.96
C ILE A 42 5.70 9.01 3.47
N THR A 43 5.81 8.13 2.49
CA THR A 43 4.70 7.32 1.96
C THR A 43 4.80 5.87 2.42
N GLN A 44 5.99 5.41 2.80
CA GLN A 44 6.22 4.10 3.41
C GLN A 44 7.46 4.12 4.28
N ILE A 45 7.42 3.35 5.38
CA ILE A 45 8.58 3.03 6.21
C ILE A 45 8.72 1.51 6.30
N ALA A 46 9.94 1.01 6.16
CA ALA A 46 10.30 -0.38 6.39
C ALA A 46 11.47 -0.48 7.35
N ALA A 47 11.49 -1.50 8.21
CA ALA A 47 12.56 -1.76 9.13
C ALA A 47 12.82 -3.26 9.33
N LEU A 48 14.08 -3.62 9.58
CA LEU A 48 14.53 -4.99 9.81
C LEU A 48 15.54 -5.04 10.95
N THR A 49 15.37 -6.00 11.87
CA THR A 49 16.34 -6.29 12.93
C THR A 49 16.22 -7.75 13.39
N ASN A 50 17.33 -8.45 13.58
CA ASN A 50 17.37 -9.82 14.11
C ASN A 50 16.34 -10.78 13.44
N GLY A 51 16.17 -10.68 12.12
CA GLY A 51 15.20 -11.48 11.35
C GLY A 51 13.73 -11.08 11.49
N LYS A 52 13.41 -10.05 12.28
CA LYS A 52 12.08 -9.44 12.37
C LYS A 52 11.95 -8.32 11.34
N GLN A 53 10.78 -8.24 10.71
CA GLN A 53 10.47 -7.24 9.69
C GLN A 53 9.27 -6.37 10.12
N PHE A 54 9.32 -5.10 9.74
CA PHE A 54 8.26 -4.12 9.88
C PHE A 54 8.10 -3.36 8.57
N GLN A 55 6.87 -3.15 8.11
CA GLN A 55 6.59 -2.26 6.99
C GLN A 55 5.21 -1.61 7.17
N ARG A 56 5.12 -0.31 6.91
CA ARG A 56 3.87 0.45 6.97
C ARG A 56 3.85 1.54 5.91
N TYR A 57 2.70 1.66 5.25
CA TYR A 57 2.38 2.82 4.42
C TYR A 57 1.91 3.98 5.30
N VAL A 58 2.30 5.18 4.93
CA VAL A 58 1.99 6.45 5.59
C VAL A 58 1.22 7.32 4.60
N ILE A 59 0.16 7.98 5.06
CA ILE A 59 -0.59 8.93 4.24
C ILE A 59 0.16 10.27 4.28
N PRO A 60 0.53 10.86 3.13
CA PRO A 60 1.21 12.15 3.09
C PRO A 60 0.35 13.30 3.64
N ARG A 61 0.98 14.42 4.03
CA ARG A 61 0.29 15.64 4.53
C ARG A 61 -0.48 16.33 3.42
N VAL A 62 0.04 16.27 2.19
CA VAL A 62 -0.76 16.64 1.01
C VAL A 62 -1.65 15.46 0.68
N GLU A 63 -2.96 15.66 0.74
CA GLU A 63 -3.92 14.60 0.44
C GLU A 63 -3.70 14.07 -0.97
N ILE A 64 -3.44 12.76 -1.05
CA ILE A 64 -3.70 12.02 -2.29
C ILE A 64 -5.21 12.04 -2.44
N ASN A 65 -5.71 12.60 -3.55
CA ASN A 65 -7.13 12.63 -3.85
C ASN A 65 -7.69 11.21 -3.63
N ILE A 66 -8.77 11.09 -2.86
CA ILE A 66 -9.39 9.80 -2.53
C ILE A 66 -9.89 9.05 -3.78
N GLU A 67 -10.13 9.77 -4.89
CA GLU A 67 -10.47 9.22 -6.19
C GLU A 67 -9.25 8.74 -6.99
N ALA A 68 -8.03 9.02 -6.54
CA ALA A 68 -6.82 8.58 -7.20
C ALA A 68 -6.74 7.04 -7.21
N ARG A 69 -6.53 6.49 -8.40
CA ARG A 69 -6.38 5.05 -8.62
C ARG A 69 -4.97 4.73 -9.06
N PHE A 70 -4.46 3.64 -8.54
CA PHE A 70 -3.09 3.20 -8.72
C PHE A 70 -3.06 1.95 -9.58
N ILE A 71 -1.96 1.80 -10.32
CA ILE A 71 -1.70 0.65 -11.18
C ILE A 71 -0.34 0.10 -10.78
N ASP A 72 -0.28 -1.21 -10.60
CA ASP A 72 0.98 -1.94 -10.44
C ASP A 72 1.44 -2.36 -11.84
N THR A 73 2.27 -1.52 -12.47
CA THR A 73 2.75 -1.71 -13.84
C THR A 73 3.58 -2.99 -14.00
N LEU A 74 4.20 -3.49 -12.92
CA LEU A 74 4.88 -4.76 -12.91
C LEU A 74 3.89 -5.93 -13.02
N LYS A 75 2.77 -5.88 -12.29
CA LYS A 75 1.69 -6.89 -12.46
C LYS A 75 1.11 -6.85 -13.86
N VAL A 76 0.89 -5.66 -14.42
CA VAL A 76 0.40 -5.50 -15.81
C VAL A 76 1.40 -6.11 -16.79
N ALA A 77 2.69 -5.76 -16.68
CA ALA A 77 3.73 -6.32 -17.53
C ALA A 77 3.73 -7.86 -17.46
N LYS A 78 3.75 -8.46 -16.27
CA LYS A 78 3.72 -9.93 -16.09
C LYS A 78 2.49 -10.62 -16.67
N LYS A 79 1.38 -9.91 -16.81
CA LYS A 79 0.12 -10.46 -17.31
C LYS A 79 0.04 -10.44 -18.83
N TYR A 80 0.66 -9.45 -19.48
CA TYR A 80 0.46 -9.18 -20.91
C TYR A 80 1.74 -9.28 -21.75
N VAL A 81 2.90 -9.28 -21.13
CA VAL A 81 4.18 -9.56 -21.79
C VAL A 81 4.52 -11.03 -21.56
N SER A 82 4.88 -11.74 -22.65
CA SER A 82 5.28 -13.13 -22.56
C SER A 82 6.66 -13.29 -21.91
N ASN A 83 6.79 -14.29 -21.03
CA ASN A 83 8.07 -14.67 -20.43
C ASN A 83 9.08 -15.20 -21.46
N SER A 84 8.63 -15.60 -22.66
CA SER A 84 9.51 -16.02 -23.75
C SER A 84 10.24 -14.85 -24.41
N ASP A 85 9.68 -13.64 -24.32
CA ASP A 85 10.12 -12.49 -25.10
C ASP A 85 11.18 -11.67 -24.34
N ILE A 86 11.20 -11.79 -23.01
CA ILE A 86 12.09 -11.03 -22.13
C ILE A 86 12.76 -11.95 -21.09
N PRO A 87 14.01 -11.66 -20.70
CA PRO A 87 14.72 -12.49 -19.73
C PRO A 87 14.21 -12.29 -18.29
N ASN A 88 13.65 -11.11 -17.98
CA ASN A 88 13.07 -10.78 -16.69
C ASN A 88 12.21 -9.50 -16.79
N PHE A 89 11.43 -9.21 -15.75
CA PHE A 89 10.53 -8.05 -15.68
C PHE A 89 11.09 -6.84 -14.92
N LYS A 90 12.42 -6.73 -14.76
CA LYS A 90 13.01 -5.50 -14.21
C LYS A 90 12.70 -4.35 -15.18
N GLN A 91 12.40 -3.18 -14.64
CA GLN A 91 12.07 -2.00 -15.45
C GLN A 91 13.14 -1.72 -16.51
N GLU A 92 14.42 -1.77 -16.14
CA GLU A 92 15.55 -1.60 -17.06
C GLU A 92 15.51 -2.58 -18.24
N THR A 93 15.15 -3.84 -17.97
CA THR A 93 15.05 -4.87 -19.02
C THR A 93 13.88 -4.59 -19.95
N LEU A 94 12.73 -4.21 -19.40
CA LEU A 94 11.54 -3.86 -20.19
C LEU A 94 11.77 -2.61 -21.05
N VAL A 95 12.38 -1.56 -20.48
CA VAL A 95 12.73 -0.32 -21.19
C VAL A 95 13.72 -0.63 -22.31
N LYS A 96 14.80 -1.34 -22.02
CA LYS A 96 15.78 -1.72 -23.05
C LYS A 96 15.16 -2.53 -24.17
N HIS A 97 14.31 -3.51 -23.84
CA HIS A 97 13.72 -4.40 -24.84
C HIS A 97 12.67 -3.69 -25.72
N TYR A 98 11.77 -2.91 -25.13
CA TYR A 98 10.65 -2.31 -25.86
C TYR A 98 10.93 -0.91 -26.40
N LEU A 99 11.81 -0.15 -25.77
CA LEU A 99 12.11 1.24 -26.14
C LEU A 99 13.51 1.36 -26.77
N GLY A 100 14.37 0.34 -26.63
CA GLY A 100 15.76 0.39 -27.12
C GLY A 100 16.68 1.28 -26.29
N GLU A 101 16.24 1.70 -25.10
CA GLU A 101 16.92 2.70 -24.26
C GLU A 101 17.56 2.07 -23.01
N THR A 102 18.62 2.69 -22.50
CA THR A 102 19.16 2.43 -21.17
C THR A 102 19.21 3.73 -20.40
N TYR A 103 18.99 3.67 -19.08
CA TYR A 103 18.99 4.85 -18.22
C TYR A 103 19.73 4.54 -16.91
N LEU A 104 20.02 5.58 -16.13
CA LEU A 104 20.64 5.44 -14.81
C LEU A 104 19.59 4.99 -13.79
N ALA A 105 19.40 3.67 -13.68
CA ALA A 105 18.57 3.08 -12.63
C ALA A 105 19.10 3.44 -11.24
N HIS A 106 18.20 3.49 -10.25
CA HIS A 106 18.44 4.03 -8.90
C HIS A 106 18.52 5.56 -8.84
N ASN A 107 18.06 6.24 -9.90
CA ASN A 107 17.73 7.66 -9.88
C ASN A 107 16.22 7.81 -10.05
N ALA A 108 15.52 8.19 -8.98
CA ALA A 108 14.06 8.22 -8.94
C ALA A 108 13.40 9.01 -10.10
N ILE A 109 14.01 10.09 -10.57
CA ILE A 109 13.46 10.90 -11.68
C ILE A 109 13.62 10.16 -13.01
N GLU A 110 14.77 9.56 -13.26
CA GLU A 110 14.99 8.78 -14.48
C GLU A 110 14.16 7.49 -14.44
N ASP A 111 14.03 6.85 -13.28
CA ASP A 111 13.13 5.71 -13.06
C ASP A 111 11.68 6.06 -13.44
N VAL A 112 11.15 7.21 -13.00
CA VAL A 112 9.78 7.63 -13.31
C VAL A 112 9.62 8.01 -14.79
N LYS A 113 10.59 8.72 -15.40
CA LYS A 113 10.55 9.07 -16.82
C LYS A 113 10.53 7.82 -17.70
N SER A 114 11.44 6.89 -17.45
CA SER A 114 11.52 5.64 -18.20
C SER A 114 10.28 4.76 -17.98
N LEU A 115 9.73 4.74 -16.75
CA LEU A 115 8.46 4.06 -16.48
C LEU A 115 7.29 4.69 -17.26
N HIS A 116 7.20 6.02 -17.31
CA HIS A 116 6.17 6.73 -18.05
C HIS A 116 6.25 6.42 -19.57
N SER A 117 7.44 6.48 -20.15
CA SER A 117 7.63 6.11 -21.56
C SER A 117 7.26 4.65 -21.82
N LEU A 118 7.66 3.72 -20.93
CA LEU A 118 7.30 2.31 -21.04
C LEU A 118 5.79 2.10 -20.93
N TYR A 119 5.13 2.84 -20.03
CA TYR A 119 3.69 2.80 -19.84
C TYR A 119 2.97 3.20 -21.13
N GLU A 120 3.26 4.38 -21.67
CA GLU A 120 2.61 4.91 -22.88
C GLU A 120 2.83 3.99 -24.08
N MET A 121 4.07 3.58 -24.31
CA MET A 121 4.45 2.85 -25.51
C MET A 121 4.04 1.38 -25.49
N LYS A 122 3.92 0.75 -24.30
CA LYS A 122 3.74 -0.70 -24.21
C LYS A 122 2.59 -1.16 -23.32
N LEU A 123 2.33 -0.50 -22.19
CA LEU A 123 1.42 -1.05 -21.16
C LEU A 123 0.02 -0.44 -21.17
N ALA A 124 -0.14 0.82 -21.55
CA ALA A 124 -1.38 1.58 -21.42
C ALA A 124 -2.59 0.87 -22.07
N HIS A 125 -2.41 0.35 -23.28
CA HIS A 125 -3.45 -0.35 -24.05
C HIS A 125 -3.89 -1.69 -23.44
N HIS A 126 -3.16 -2.23 -22.47
CA HIS A 126 -3.47 -3.50 -21.81
C HIS A 126 -4.15 -3.34 -20.45
N ILE A 127 -4.23 -2.11 -19.93
CA ILE A 127 -4.79 -1.85 -18.60
C ILE A 127 -6.30 -1.99 -18.63
N LYS A 128 -6.83 -2.74 -17.66
CA LYS A 128 -8.26 -2.90 -17.43
C LYS A 128 -8.63 -2.32 -16.07
N SER A 129 -9.92 -2.08 -15.85
CA SER A 129 -10.43 -1.60 -14.56
C SER A 129 -10.02 -2.52 -13.40
N ASP A 130 -9.91 -3.83 -13.64
CA ASP A 130 -9.44 -4.81 -12.66
C ASP A 130 -7.98 -4.62 -12.25
N ASP A 131 -7.16 -3.90 -13.02
CA ASP A 131 -5.77 -3.62 -12.69
C ASP A 131 -5.62 -2.38 -11.79
N LEU A 132 -6.71 -1.61 -11.60
CA LEU A 132 -6.77 -0.44 -10.72
C LEU A 132 -6.97 -0.84 -9.24
N TYR A 133 -6.37 -0.07 -8.33
CA TYR A 133 -6.63 -0.18 -6.91
C TYR A 133 -6.57 1.18 -6.20
N ALA A 134 -7.35 1.33 -5.14
CA ALA A 134 -7.33 2.50 -4.28
C ALA A 134 -6.03 2.57 -3.49
N PHE A 135 -5.54 3.78 -3.17
CA PHE A 135 -4.32 3.96 -2.37
C PHE A 135 -4.33 3.14 -1.06
N VAL A 136 -5.50 3.04 -0.42
CA VAL A 136 -5.69 2.32 0.85
C VAL A 136 -5.83 0.81 0.69
N TYR A 137 -5.63 0.24 -0.52
CA TYR A 137 -5.83 -1.16 -0.85
C TYR A 137 -5.22 -2.12 0.17
N HIS A 138 -3.94 -1.98 0.50
CA HIS A 138 -3.26 -2.90 1.42
C HIS A 138 -3.84 -2.84 2.82
N LYS A 139 -4.12 -1.63 3.34
CA LYS A 139 -4.76 -1.42 4.63
C LYS A 139 -6.16 -2.03 4.67
N CYS A 140 -6.93 -1.85 3.60
CA CYS A 140 -8.26 -2.43 3.49
C CYS A 140 -8.19 -3.96 3.39
N LEU A 141 -7.24 -4.52 2.63
CA LEU A 141 -7.07 -5.96 2.52
C LEU A 141 -6.66 -6.59 3.86
N ASP A 142 -5.74 -5.96 4.58
CA ASP A 142 -5.29 -6.40 5.90
C ASP A 142 -6.44 -6.41 6.91
N SER A 143 -7.42 -5.52 6.78
CA SER A 143 -8.61 -5.50 7.64
C SER A 143 -9.48 -6.77 7.54
N TYR A 144 -9.28 -7.59 6.51
CA TYR A 144 -9.96 -8.87 6.33
C TYR A 144 -9.12 -10.07 6.80
N SER A 145 -7.99 -9.89 7.46
CA SER A 145 -7.08 -10.99 7.82
C SER A 145 -7.78 -12.10 8.62
N ASP A 146 -8.67 -11.74 9.54
CA ASP A 146 -9.27 -12.71 10.46
C ASP A 146 -10.44 -13.46 9.83
N ILE A 147 -11.32 -12.77 9.08
CA ILE A 147 -12.36 -13.43 8.27
C ILE A 147 -11.77 -14.32 7.15
N LEU A 148 -10.56 -14.02 6.66
CA LEU A 148 -9.87 -14.90 5.72
C LEU A 148 -9.33 -16.16 6.40
N LYS A 149 -8.90 -16.08 7.67
CA LYS A 149 -8.47 -17.24 8.45
C LYS A 149 -9.64 -18.17 8.78
N SER A 150 -10.83 -17.62 9.02
CA SER A 150 -12.04 -18.43 9.28
C SER A 150 -12.52 -19.21 8.05
N LYS A 151 -12.02 -18.88 6.85
CA LYS A 151 -12.44 -19.44 5.54
C LYS A 151 -13.93 -19.22 5.22
N ALA A 152 -14.63 -18.39 5.98
CA ALA A 152 -16.03 -18.04 5.72
C ALA A 152 -16.18 -17.28 4.39
N VAL A 153 -15.14 -16.54 3.97
CA VAL A 153 -15.15 -15.73 2.76
C VAL A 153 -13.91 -16.00 1.91
N SER A 154 -14.08 -16.04 0.58
CA SER A 154 -12.96 -16.16 -0.35
C SER A 154 -12.08 -14.91 -0.40
N ARG A 155 -10.77 -15.10 -0.53
CA ARG A 155 -9.79 -14.01 -0.73
C ARG A 155 -10.13 -13.10 -1.91
N LEU A 156 -10.72 -13.65 -2.97
CA LEU A 156 -11.07 -12.89 -4.17
C LEU A 156 -12.08 -11.77 -3.88
N ILE A 157 -13.05 -12.02 -3.00
CA ILE A 157 -14.07 -11.03 -2.62
C ILE A 157 -13.44 -9.91 -1.79
N CYS A 158 -12.61 -10.26 -0.81
CA CYS A 158 -11.90 -9.28 0.01
C CYS A 158 -10.94 -8.41 -0.83
N VAL A 159 -10.27 -9.00 -1.83
CA VAL A 159 -9.43 -8.26 -2.78
C VAL A 159 -10.27 -7.27 -3.61
N ARG A 160 -11.45 -7.67 -4.10
CA ARG A 160 -12.33 -6.75 -4.85
C ARG A 160 -12.76 -5.56 -4.01
N LEU A 161 -13.25 -5.81 -2.80
CA LEU A 161 -13.65 -4.74 -1.87
C LEU A 161 -12.46 -3.83 -1.53
N ALA A 162 -11.31 -4.41 -1.21
CA ALA A 162 -10.11 -3.64 -0.90
C ALA A 162 -9.63 -2.79 -2.08
N LYS A 163 -9.75 -3.27 -3.33
CA LYS A 163 -9.39 -2.49 -4.53
C LYS A 163 -10.24 -1.23 -4.64
N GLU A 164 -11.51 -1.30 -4.26
CA GLU A 164 -12.42 -0.15 -4.16
C GLU A 164 -12.26 0.67 -2.87
N GLY A 165 -11.26 0.37 -2.03
CA GLY A 165 -11.02 1.08 -0.78
C GLY A 165 -11.99 0.69 0.35
N ILE A 166 -12.77 -0.36 0.19
CA ILE A 166 -13.71 -0.84 1.21
C ILE A 166 -12.98 -1.77 2.19
N SER A 167 -13.11 -1.46 3.48
CA SER A 167 -12.47 -2.18 4.59
C SER A 167 -13.54 -2.85 5.45
N LEU A 168 -13.15 -3.79 6.32
CA LEU A 168 -14.08 -4.43 7.24
C LEU A 168 -14.79 -3.42 8.14
N LYS A 169 -14.14 -2.30 8.50
CA LYS A 169 -14.76 -1.21 9.29
C LYS A 169 -15.90 -0.53 8.52
N HIS A 170 -15.76 -0.35 7.20
CA HIS A 170 -16.81 0.19 6.36
C HIS A 170 -18.03 -0.75 6.33
N LEU A 171 -17.80 -2.06 6.23
CA LEU A 171 -18.87 -3.06 6.28
C LEU A 171 -19.56 -3.11 7.66
N LYS A 172 -18.81 -3.05 8.75
CA LYS A 172 -19.36 -2.93 10.12
C LYS A 172 -20.26 -1.71 10.26
N LEU A 173 -19.80 -0.56 9.77
CA LEU A 173 -20.56 0.68 9.80
C LEU A 173 -21.83 0.61 8.93
N ALA A 174 -21.78 -0.05 7.77
CA ALA A 174 -22.95 -0.25 6.93
C ALA A 174 -23.98 -1.15 7.64
N ALA A 175 -23.53 -2.24 8.24
CA ALA A 175 -24.38 -3.19 8.97
C ALA A 175 -25.05 -2.55 10.20
N SER A 176 -24.36 -1.66 10.91
CA SER A 176 -24.92 -0.98 12.10
C SER A 176 -25.94 0.10 11.75
N ARG A 177 -25.86 0.68 10.54
CA ARG A 177 -26.79 1.69 10.05
C ARG A 177 -28.06 1.09 9.45
N ASP A 178 -27.94 -0.05 8.79
CA ASP A 178 -29.06 -0.75 8.18
C ASP A 178 -28.78 -2.26 8.12
N SER A 179 -29.79 -3.05 8.48
CA SER A 179 -29.83 -4.51 8.28
C SER A 179 -29.42 -4.97 6.86
N ASN A 180 -29.66 -4.15 5.84
CA ASN A 180 -29.32 -4.37 4.44
C ASN A 180 -28.06 -3.61 3.99
N GLY A 181 -27.36 -2.90 4.88
CA GLY A 181 -26.24 -2.02 4.51
C GLY A 181 -25.11 -2.74 3.78
N ILE A 182 -24.74 -3.97 4.19
CA ILE A 182 -23.73 -4.78 3.49
C ILE A 182 -24.19 -5.11 2.06
N LYS A 183 -25.49 -5.39 1.89
CA LYS A 183 -26.09 -5.70 0.59
C LYS A 183 -25.94 -4.52 -0.37
N PHE A 184 -26.30 -3.32 0.08
CA PHE A 184 -26.16 -2.09 -0.71
C PHE A 184 -24.71 -1.81 -1.10
N VAL A 185 -23.77 -1.93 -0.16
CA VAL A 185 -22.33 -1.80 -0.47
C VAL A 185 -21.90 -2.83 -1.53
N PHE A 186 -22.38 -4.06 -1.45
CA PHE A 186 -22.02 -5.08 -2.44
C PHE A 186 -22.63 -4.80 -3.81
N GLU A 187 -23.83 -4.24 -3.87
CA GLU A 187 -24.49 -3.84 -5.13
C GLU A 187 -23.70 -2.69 -5.79
N ASP A 188 -23.40 -1.63 -5.04
CA ASP A 188 -22.67 -0.45 -5.54
C ASP A 188 -21.26 -0.81 -6.06
N HIS A 189 -20.60 -1.76 -5.39
CA HIS A 189 -19.25 -2.21 -5.76
C HIS A 189 -19.23 -3.48 -6.63
N LYS A 190 -20.37 -3.89 -7.21
CA LYS A 190 -20.49 -5.04 -8.14
C LYS A 190 -19.91 -6.34 -7.56
N VAL A 191 -20.05 -6.54 -6.26
CA VAL A 191 -19.62 -7.76 -5.55
C VAL A 191 -20.75 -8.78 -5.56
N PRO A 192 -20.46 -10.08 -5.80
CA PRO A 192 -21.49 -11.13 -5.77
C PRO A 192 -22.26 -11.17 -4.45
N GLN A 193 -23.59 -11.05 -4.55
CA GLN A 193 -24.50 -11.00 -3.40
C GLN A 193 -24.49 -12.27 -2.54
N LYS A 194 -24.10 -13.43 -3.12
CA LYS A 194 -23.95 -14.70 -2.39
C LYS A 194 -23.00 -14.62 -1.19
N SER A 195 -22.07 -13.67 -1.19
CA SER A 195 -21.10 -13.48 -0.10
C SER A 195 -21.64 -12.59 1.04
N VAL A 196 -22.74 -11.88 0.85
CA VAL A 196 -23.32 -10.98 1.87
C VAL A 196 -23.68 -11.74 3.14
N LYS A 197 -24.26 -12.93 3.01
CA LYS A 197 -24.65 -13.76 4.17
C LYS A 197 -23.44 -14.11 5.05
N ALA A 198 -22.35 -14.57 4.43
CA ALA A 198 -21.14 -14.94 5.16
C ALA A 198 -20.50 -13.75 5.91
N PHE A 199 -20.48 -12.56 5.30
CA PHE A 199 -20.04 -11.35 6.00
C PHE A 199 -20.99 -10.95 7.13
N SER A 200 -22.29 -11.05 6.92
CA SER A 200 -23.30 -10.68 7.92
C SER A 200 -23.25 -11.61 9.14
N GLU A 201 -23.03 -12.92 8.93
CA GLU A 201 -22.87 -13.90 10.00
C GLU A 201 -21.58 -13.65 10.78
N TYR A 202 -20.44 -13.50 10.07
CA TYR A 202 -19.15 -13.21 10.73
C TYR A 202 -19.19 -11.95 11.60
N LEU A 203 -19.87 -10.90 11.14
CA LEU A 203 -19.95 -9.64 11.87
C LEU A 203 -20.85 -9.69 13.11
N LYS A 204 -21.80 -10.63 13.17
CA LYS A 204 -22.62 -10.88 14.37
C LYS A 204 -21.87 -11.66 15.45
N ASP A 205 -20.92 -12.50 15.04
CA ASP A 205 -20.12 -13.32 15.96
C ASP A 205 -18.96 -12.52 16.62
N GLU A 206 -18.71 -11.29 16.16
CA GLU A 206 -17.66 -10.39 16.69
C GLU A 206 -18.18 -9.25 17.60
N GLU A 207 -19.49 -9.17 17.86
CA GLU A 207 -20.10 -8.30 18.88
C GLU A 207 -20.13 -8.98 20.26
#